data_AF-A0A3E0PT96-F1
#
_entry.id   AF-A0A3E0PT96-F1
#
_cell.length_a   1.000
_cell.length_b   1.000
_cell.length_c   1.000
_cell.angle_alpha   90.00
_cell.angle_beta   90.00
_cell.angle_gamma   90.00
#
_symmetry.space_group_name_H-M   'P 1'
#
loop_
_entity.id
_entity.type
_entity.pdbx_description
1 polymer ?
#
loop_
_entity_poly.entity_id
_entity_poly.type
_entity_poly.pdbx_seq_one_letter_code
_entity_poly.pdbx_strand_id
1 'polypeptide(L)'
;MATKYTLAESDLPTHWYNIVADIPVPPPPVLHPGTHEPVGPDDLAPLFPMDLIMQEVSAERFIEIPAEVREIYLKWRPTPLYRAHGLEAAIGGPARIYYKYEGVSPAGSHKPNT
;
A
#
# COMPACT_ATOMS: atom_id res chain seq x y z
N MET A 1 8.57 19.61 21.14
CA MET A 1 8.17 18.28 20.62
C MET A 1 8.17 18.35 19.10
N ALA A 2 8.59 17.29 18.41
CA ALA A 2 8.58 17.28 16.95
C ALA A 2 7.13 17.18 16.42
N THR A 3 6.76 18.06 15.50
CA THR A 3 5.44 18.03 14.82
C THR A 3 5.50 17.22 13.53
N LYS A 4 6.66 17.19 12.86
CA LYS A 4 6.88 16.50 11.59
C LYS A 4 7.97 15.46 11.77
N TYR A 5 7.74 14.28 11.22
CA TYR A 5 8.66 13.15 11.20
C TYR A 5 8.86 12.75 9.74
N THR A 6 10.11 12.73 9.30
CA THR A 6 10.52 12.33 7.95
C THR A 6 11.35 11.07 8.02
N LEU A 7 11.16 10.19 7.03
CA LEU A 7 12.02 9.05 6.78
C LEU A 7 13.06 9.45 5.74
N ALA A 8 14.28 8.94 5.81
CA ALA A 8 15.24 9.15 4.72
C ALA A 8 14.85 8.31 3.50
N GLU A 9 15.16 8.78 2.29
CA GLU A 9 14.92 8.01 1.06
C GLU A 9 15.67 6.67 1.06
N SER A 10 16.86 6.62 1.69
CA SER A 10 17.65 5.39 1.88
C SER A 10 16.93 4.33 2.71
N ASP A 11 15.98 4.73 3.54
CA ASP A 11 15.23 3.85 4.44
C ASP A 11 13.86 3.46 3.85
N LEU A 12 13.58 3.81 2.59
CA LEU A 12 12.35 3.39 1.92
C LEU A 12 12.26 1.86 1.89
N PRO A 13 11.07 1.28 2.18
CA PRO A 13 10.86 -0.14 2.05
C PRO A 13 11.22 -0.67 0.66
N THR A 14 11.76 -1.87 0.62
CA THR A 14 12.14 -2.56 -0.62
C THR A 14 11.11 -3.57 -1.08
N HIS A 15 10.10 -3.86 -0.24
CA HIS A 15 9.04 -4.85 -0.48
C HIS A 15 7.67 -4.25 -0.17
N TRP A 16 6.65 -4.64 -0.94
CA TRP A 16 5.26 -4.56 -0.52
C TRP A 16 4.94 -5.70 0.45
N TYR A 17 3.99 -5.47 1.34
CA TYR A 17 3.52 -6.47 2.29
C TYR A 17 2.16 -7.01 1.84
N ASN A 18 2.04 -8.34 1.78
CA ASN A 18 0.82 -9.03 1.45
C ASN A 18 0.17 -9.60 2.72
N ILE A 19 -0.98 -9.03 3.08
CA ILE A 19 -1.73 -9.42 4.28
C ILE A 19 -2.31 -10.84 4.18
N VAL A 20 -2.49 -11.38 2.95
CA VAL A 20 -3.04 -12.73 2.74
C VAL A 20 -2.20 -13.81 3.42
N ALA A 21 -0.89 -13.59 3.54
CA ALA A 21 0.03 -14.49 4.21
C ALA A 21 -0.22 -14.65 5.73
N ASP A 22 -0.92 -13.71 6.36
CA ASP A 22 -1.06 -13.64 7.82
C ASP A 22 -2.52 -13.63 8.30
N ILE A 23 -3.51 -13.60 7.41
CA ILE A 23 -4.92 -13.64 7.80
C ILE A 23 -5.37 -15.07 8.16
N PRO A 24 -6.13 -15.27 9.26
CA PRO A 24 -6.52 -16.61 9.71
C PRO A 24 -7.41 -17.38 8.74
N VAL A 25 -8.20 -16.66 7.95
CA VAL A 25 -9.08 -17.21 6.92
C VAL A 25 -8.76 -16.47 5.63
N PRO A 26 -8.35 -17.16 4.56
CA PRO A 26 -8.07 -16.51 3.29
C PRO A 26 -9.34 -15.89 2.70
N PRO A 27 -9.22 -14.86 1.84
CA PRO A 27 -10.37 -14.30 1.16
C PRO A 27 -11.00 -15.40 0.27
N PRO A 28 -12.33 -15.39 0.10
CA PRO A 28 -12.97 -16.30 -0.84
C PRO A 28 -12.39 -16.05 -2.25
N PRO A 29 -12.26 -17.10 -3.08
CA PRO A 29 -11.78 -16.92 -4.45
C PRO A 29 -12.74 -16.03 -5.24
N VAL A 30 -12.17 -15.23 -6.14
CA VAL A 30 -12.97 -14.52 -7.15
C VAL A 30 -13.58 -15.56 -8.08
N LEU A 31 -14.87 -15.45 -8.35
CA LEU A 31 -15.59 -16.38 -9.22
C LEU A 31 -15.79 -15.78 -10.60
N HIS A 32 -15.61 -16.58 -11.64
CA HIS A 32 -15.89 -16.19 -13.01
C HIS A 32 -17.41 -15.97 -13.18
N PRO A 33 -17.87 -14.82 -13.69
CA PRO A 33 -19.29 -14.44 -13.66
C PRO A 33 -20.19 -15.31 -14.55
N GLY A 34 -19.62 -16.04 -15.52
CA GLY A 34 -20.38 -16.94 -16.39
C GLY A 34 -20.46 -18.39 -15.89
N THR A 35 -19.41 -18.88 -15.23
CA THR A 35 -19.30 -20.30 -14.82
C THR A 35 -19.55 -20.47 -13.33
N HIS A 36 -19.39 -19.41 -12.54
CA HIS A 36 -19.40 -19.40 -11.08
C HIS A 36 -18.31 -20.26 -10.44
N GLU A 37 -17.32 -20.68 -11.22
CA GLU A 37 -16.11 -21.36 -10.73
C GLU A 37 -15.00 -20.35 -10.41
N PRO A 38 -14.04 -20.68 -9.53
CA PRO A 38 -12.88 -19.82 -9.27
C PRO A 38 -12.14 -19.40 -10.55
N VAL A 39 -11.79 -18.12 -10.66
CA VAL A 39 -11.01 -17.59 -11.79
C VAL A 39 -9.59 -18.18 -11.79
N GLY A 40 -9.11 -18.53 -12.98
CA GLY A 40 -7.71 -18.87 -13.23
C GLY A 40 -6.93 -17.72 -13.87
N PRO A 41 -5.60 -17.86 -14.02
CA PRO A 41 -4.76 -16.87 -14.71
C PRO A 41 -5.24 -16.54 -16.14
N ASP A 42 -5.72 -17.54 -16.88
CA ASP A 42 -6.21 -17.36 -18.25
C ASP A 42 -7.47 -16.49 -18.33
N ASP A 43 -8.30 -16.48 -17.28
CA ASP A 43 -9.48 -15.60 -17.19
C ASP A 43 -9.08 -14.13 -16.97
N LEU A 44 -7.91 -13.89 -16.36
CA LEU A 44 -7.40 -12.55 -16.03
C LEU A 44 -6.46 -11.99 -17.10
N ALA A 45 -5.81 -12.84 -17.89
CA ALA A 45 -4.85 -12.46 -18.93
C ALA A 45 -5.35 -11.43 -19.95
N PRO A 46 -6.64 -11.41 -20.35
CA PRO A 46 -7.17 -10.36 -21.23
C PRO A 46 -7.29 -8.97 -20.57
N LEU A 47 -7.26 -8.90 -19.24
CA LEU A 47 -7.53 -7.70 -18.46
C LEU A 47 -6.27 -7.09 -17.86
N PHE A 48 -5.31 -7.94 -17.46
CA PHE A 48 -4.17 -7.53 -16.66
C PHE A 48 -2.84 -8.07 -17.21
N PRO A 49 -1.73 -7.32 -17.04
CA PRO A 49 -0.38 -7.85 -17.23
C PRO A 49 -0.11 -9.05 -16.32
N MET A 50 0.71 -9.99 -16.80
CA MET A 50 1.06 -11.22 -16.06
C MET A 50 1.61 -10.93 -14.66
N ASP A 51 2.45 -9.90 -14.51
CA ASP A 51 3.02 -9.56 -13.20
C ASP A 51 1.95 -9.16 -12.17
N LEU A 52 0.87 -8.49 -12.59
CA LEU A 52 -0.25 -8.16 -11.70
C LEU A 52 -1.05 -9.42 -11.33
N ILE A 53 -1.25 -10.32 -12.30
CA ILE A 53 -1.94 -11.60 -12.06
C ILE A 53 -1.16 -12.44 -11.04
N MET A 54 0.16 -12.52 -11.19
CA MET A 54 1.02 -13.25 -10.27
C MET A 54 1.02 -12.65 -8.85
N GLN A 55 0.91 -11.32 -8.73
CA GLN A 55 0.76 -10.67 -7.42
C GLN A 55 -0.60 -10.99 -6.78
N GLU A 56 -1.69 -10.96 -7.55
CA GLU A 56 -3.05 -11.23 -7.05
C GLU A 56 -3.19 -12.65 -6.47
N VAL A 57 -2.55 -13.64 -7.09
CA VAL A 57 -2.60 -15.05 -6.63
C VAL A 57 -1.47 -15.41 -5.67
N SER A 58 -0.59 -14.47 -5.32
CA SER A 58 0.57 -14.74 -4.47
C SER A 58 0.19 -14.98 -3.01
N ALA A 59 0.80 -15.99 -2.40
CA ALA A 59 0.76 -16.25 -0.96
C ALA A 59 2.04 -15.79 -0.24
N GLU A 60 2.98 -15.16 -0.95
CA GLU A 60 4.22 -14.66 -0.36
C GLU A 60 3.94 -13.45 0.54
N ARG A 61 4.56 -13.43 1.73
CA ARG A 61 4.37 -12.34 2.71
C ARG A 61 4.93 -11.00 2.23
N PHE A 62 6.04 -11.03 1.51
CA PHE A 62 6.74 -9.86 1.00
C PHE A 62 6.99 -10.02 -0.49
N ILE A 63 6.57 -9.04 -1.27
CA ILE A 63 6.77 -8.99 -2.71
C ILE A 63 7.78 -7.88 -2.99
N GLU A 64 8.91 -8.21 -3.62
CA GLU A 64 9.93 -7.20 -3.93
C GLU A 64 9.36 -6.10 -4.83
N ILE A 65 9.65 -4.85 -4.49
CA ILE A 65 9.26 -3.71 -5.32
C ILE A 65 10.32 -3.59 -6.43
N PRO A 66 9.94 -3.69 -7.72
CA PRO A 66 10.88 -3.55 -8.82
C PRO A 66 11.71 -2.27 -8.72
N ALA A 67 12.98 -2.33 -9.10
CA ALA A 67 13.91 -1.21 -8.95
C ALA A 67 13.39 0.07 -9.64
N GLU A 68 12.82 -0.06 -10.83
CA GLU A 68 12.25 1.03 -11.62
C GLU A 68 11.05 1.68 -10.91
N VAL A 69 10.23 0.88 -10.21
CA VAL A 69 9.11 1.38 -9.41
C VAL A 69 9.63 2.13 -8.18
N ARG A 70 10.67 1.62 -7.52
CA ARG A 70 11.31 2.29 -6.38
C ARG A 70 11.92 3.63 -6.79
N GLU A 71 12.57 3.70 -7.95
CA GLU A 71 13.11 4.94 -8.52
C GLU A 71 11.99 5.96 -8.79
N ILE A 72 10.85 5.52 -9.32
CA ILE A 72 9.69 6.37 -9.53
C ILE A 72 9.14 6.91 -8.20
N TYR A 73 9.04 6.07 -7.17
CA TYR A 73 8.55 6.48 -5.86
C TYR A 73 9.37 7.61 -5.25
N LEU A 74 10.69 7.69 -5.50
CA LEU A 74 11.55 8.78 -4.99
C LEU A 74 11.07 10.18 -5.40
N LYS A 75 10.26 10.29 -6.46
CA LYS A 75 9.69 11.58 -6.89
C LYS A 75 8.72 12.19 -5.87
N TRP A 76 8.11 11.39 -4.99
CA TRP A 76 7.17 11.88 -3.96
C TRP A 76 7.18 11.13 -2.63
N ARG A 77 7.91 10.03 -2.51
CA ARG A 77 8.07 9.23 -1.29
C ARG A 77 9.49 9.40 -0.75
N PRO A 78 9.68 9.32 0.58
CA PRO A 78 8.68 9.03 1.60
C PRO A 78 7.81 10.23 1.94
N THR A 79 6.55 9.94 2.27
CA THR A 79 5.59 10.94 2.74
C THR A 79 5.80 11.23 4.23
N PRO A 80 5.63 12.47 4.71
CA PRO A 80 5.83 12.80 6.11
C PRO A 80 4.75 12.21 7.02
N LEU A 81 5.12 11.90 8.26
CA LEU A 81 4.19 11.64 9.36
C LEU A 81 4.12 12.89 10.23
N TYR A 82 2.91 13.34 10.56
CA TYR A 82 2.71 14.52 11.40
C TYR A 82 2.02 14.14 12.70
N ARG A 83 2.33 14.88 13.77
CA ARG A 83 1.59 14.84 15.03
C ARG A 83 0.63 16.02 15.11
N ALA A 84 -0.65 15.74 15.35
CA ALA A 84 -1.73 16.72 15.29
C ALA A 84 -1.96 17.44 16.64
N HIS A 85 -0.98 18.21 17.12
CA HIS A 85 -1.05 18.86 18.44
C HIS A 85 -2.30 19.73 18.67
N GLY A 86 -2.74 20.48 17.66
CA GLY A 86 -3.96 21.29 17.78
C GLY A 86 -5.22 20.44 17.95
N LEU A 87 -5.29 19.29 17.27
CA LEU A 87 -6.39 18.33 17.42
C LEU A 87 -6.33 17.62 18.77
N GLU A 88 -5.14 17.24 19.23
CA GLU A 88 -4.92 16.69 20.59
C GLU A 88 -5.47 17.66 21.66
N ALA A 89 -5.13 18.96 21.55
CA ALA A 89 -5.59 19.99 22.48
C ALA A 89 -7.11 20.21 22.42
N ALA A 90 -7.71 20.19 21.23
CA ALA A 90 -9.15 20.35 21.06
C ALA A 90 -9.96 19.17 21.62
N ILE A 91 -9.41 17.94 21.55
CA ILE A 91 -10.06 16.73 22.09
C ILE A 91 -9.91 16.64 23.62
N GLY A 92 -8.78 17.10 24.18
CA GLY A 92 -8.54 17.11 25.63
C GLY A 92 -8.27 15.74 26.26
N GLY A 93 -7.87 14.74 25.47
CA GLY A 93 -7.56 13.37 25.92
C GLY A 93 -6.05 13.07 26.00
N PRO A 94 -5.67 11.90 26.55
CA PRO A 94 -4.26 11.50 26.68
C PRO A 94 -3.67 10.94 25.38
N ALA A 95 -4.50 10.70 24.36
CA ALA A 95 -4.10 10.10 23.10
C ALA A 95 -3.17 11.04 22.31
N ARG A 96 -2.14 10.45 21.69
CA ARG A 96 -1.32 11.13 20.69
C ARG A 96 -1.87 10.81 19.32
N ILE A 97 -2.08 11.81 18.49
CA ILE A 97 -2.70 11.66 17.18
C ILE A 97 -1.67 11.92 16.10
N TYR A 98 -1.46 10.92 15.24
CA TYR A 98 -0.59 11.02 14.09
C TYR A 98 -1.36 10.76 12.80
N TYR A 99 -0.94 11.40 11.72
CA TYR A 99 -1.47 11.13 10.39
C TYR A 99 -0.33 11.01 9.38
N LYS A 100 -0.42 9.98 8.54
CA LYS A 100 0.48 9.75 7.41
C LYS A 100 0.00 10.58 6.23
N TYR A 101 0.75 11.61 5.87
CA TYR A 101 0.29 12.61 4.91
C TYR A 101 0.63 12.23 3.48
N GLU A 102 -0.22 11.40 2.86
CA GLU A 102 -0.09 10.95 1.46
C GLU A 102 -0.47 12.04 0.42
N GLY A 103 -0.83 13.24 0.88
CA GLY A 103 -1.20 14.37 0.01
C GLY A 103 -0.04 15.06 -0.72
N VAL A 104 1.20 14.63 -0.48
CA VAL A 104 2.41 15.24 -1.07
C VAL A 104 2.69 14.79 -2.50
N SER A 105 2.00 13.76 -3.00
CA SER A 105 2.16 13.33 -4.40
C SER A 105 1.62 14.39 -5.36
N PRO A 106 2.06 14.40 -6.64
CA PRO A 106 1.51 15.31 -7.65
C PRO A 106 -0.03 15.20 -7.84
N ALA A 107 -0.59 14.03 -7.53
CA ALA A 107 -2.03 13.77 -7.58
C ALA A 107 -2.76 14.13 -6.27
N GLY A 108 -2.06 14.62 -5.25
CA GLY A 108 -2.63 14.96 -3.94
C GLY A 108 -3.20 13.76 -3.17
N SER A 109 -2.78 12.53 -3.50
CA SER A 109 -3.32 11.31 -2.88
C SER A 109 -2.36 10.12 -2.96
N HIS A 110 -2.72 9.00 -2.32
CA HIS A 110 -1.97 7.74 -2.34
C HIS A 110 -2.08 6.98 -3.67
N LYS A 111 -2.96 7.39 -4.60
CA LYS A 111 -3.24 6.62 -5.83
C LYS A 111 -2.00 6.33 -6.69
N PRO A 112 -1.01 7.24 -6.85
CA PRO A 112 0.20 6.93 -7.61
C PRO A 112 1.08 5.81 -7.02
N ASN A 113 0.74 5.29 -5.83
CA ASN A 113 1.46 4.18 -5.22
C ASN A 113 1.08 2.82 -5.85
N THR A 114 -0.01 2.75 -6.65
CA THR A 114 -0.50 1.56 -7.36
C THR A 114 -0.61 1.86 -8.84
#